data_AF-A0A6G6Y9B2-F1
#
_entry.id   AF-A0A6G6Y9B2-F1
#
_cell.length_a   1.000
_cell.length_b   1.000
_cell.length_c   1.000
_cell.angle_alpha   90.00
_cell.angle_beta   90.00
_cell.angle_gamma   90.00
#
_symmetry.space_group_name_H-M   'P 1'
#
loop_
_entity.id
_entity.type
_entity.pdbx_description
1 polymer ?
#
loop_
_entity_poly.entity_id
_entity_poly.type
_entity_poly.pdbx_seq_one_letter_code
_entity_poly.pdbx_strand_id
1 'polypeptide(L)'
;MSDAEIRRFWRLSWLSALQAFADRDTQQRRWLDPKERNPSYSFVECMADYFDGAAYLGQEDAYRKRLEWGHLSKAEAHTVAGFHALADAYQAPCDEWDAATILADPAWQEVVASAEWAQQKLLPLLSGPDEIEALTQPPLWSEKDGSYYARLPGTAIIPAAREKRGLRAMLASIKLWLVG
;
A
#
# COMPACT_ATOMS: atom_id res chain seq x y z
N MET A 1 -16.58 11.05 -11.89
CA MET A 1 -15.32 11.73 -11.52
C MET A 1 -14.67 12.17 -12.82
N SER A 2 -14.24 13.41 -12.88
CA SER A 2 -13.37 13.95 -13.93
C SER A 2 -11.99 13.28 -13.90
N ASP A 3 -11.22 13.37 -14.98
CA ASP A 3 -9.86 12.85 -15.05
C ASP A 3 -8.94 13.42 -13.96
N ALA A 4 -9.12 14.71 -13.62
CA ALA A 4 -8.39 15.35 -12.54
C ALA A 4 -8.72 14.74 -11.16
N GLU A 5 -10.00 14.43 -10.90
CA GLU A 5 -10.43 13.77 -9.67
C GLU A 5 -9.93 12.32 -9.61
N ILE A 6 -9.94 11.59 -10.73
CA ILE A 6 -9.42 10.22 -10.82
C ILE A 6 -7.91 10.21 -10.54
N ARG A 7 -7.15 11.12 -11.17
CA ARG A 7 -5.72 11.28 -10.95
C ARG A 7 -5.41 11.63 -9.49
N ARG A 8 -6.14 12.59 -8.92
CA ARG A 8 -5.98 13.00 -7.52
C ARG A 8 -6.25 11.83 -6.57
N PHE A 9 -7.37 11.14 -6.74
CA PHE A 9 -7.72 9.97 -5.93
C PHE A 9 -6.63 8.91 -5.98
N TRP A 10 -6.17 8.56 -7.19
CA TRP A 10 -5.13 7.57 -7.37
C TRP A 10 -3.81 7.98 -6.69
N ARG A 11 -3.40 9.25 -6.83
CA ARG A 11 -2.16 9.75 -6.20
C ARG A 11 -2.22 9.66 -4.68
N LEU A 12 -3.33 10.08 -4.07
CA LEU A 12 -3.49 10.01 -2.61
C LEU A 12 -3.52 8.58 -2.11
N SER A 13 -4.21 7.68 -2.81
CA SER A 13 -4.25 6.25 -2.47
C SER A 13 -2.86 5.60 -2.57
N TRP A 14 -2.10 5.90 -3.63
CA TRP A 14 -0.74 5.39 -3.81
C TRP A 14 0.22 5.86 -2.72
N LEU A 15 0.19 7.15 -2.39
CA LEU A 15 1.04 7.71 -1.33
C LEU A 15 0.67 7.18 0.06
N SER A 16 -0.63 7.03 0.33
CA SER A 16 -1.12 6.46 1.61
C SER A 16 -0.76 4.98 1.74
N ALA A 17 -0.84 4.22 0.64
CA ALA A 17 -0.41 2.83 0.65
C ALA A 17 1.09 2.71 0.92
N LEU A 18 1.94 3.54 0.28
CA LEU A 18 3.38 3.59 0.60
C LEU A 18 3.62 4.01 2.07
N GLN A 19 2.86 4.96 2.59
CA GLN A 19 2.94 5.39 3.99
C GLN A 19 2.68 4.22 4.95
N ALA A 20 1.72 3.35 4.65
CA ALA A 20 1.42 2.18 5.49
C ALA A 20 2.62 1.21 5.62
N PHE A 21 3.41 1.04 4.56
CA PHE A 21 4.67 0.28 4.61
C PHE A 21 5.75 0.99 5.43
N ALA A 22 5.86 2.32 5.32
CA ALA A 22 6.86 3.12 6.02
C ALA A 22 6.52 3.35 7.51
N ASP A 23 5.27 3.16 7.93
CA ASP A 23 4.80 3.43 9.29
C ASP A 23 4.99 2.25 10.24
N ARG A 24 6.26 2.00 10.57
CA ARG A 24 6.67 0.96 11.52
C ARG A 24 5.96 1.07 12.87
N ASP A 25 5.75 2.29 13.37
CA ASP A 25 5.11 2.53 14.65
C ASP A 25 3.64 2.08 14.65
N THR A 26 2.91 2.34 13.56
CA THR A 26 1.54 1.84 13.40
C THR A 26 1.53 0.34 13.24
N GLN A 27 2.43 -0.24 12.43
CA GLN A 27 2.53 -1.70 12.29
C GLN A 27 2.74 -2.39 13.65
N GLN A 28 3.73 -1.94 14.43
CA GLN A 28 4.03 -2.52 15.73
C GLN A 28 2.91 -2.36 16.76
N ARG A 29 2.24 -1.19 16.79
CA ARG A 29 1.22 -0.92 17.80
C ARG A 29 -0.15 -1.49 17.43
N ARG A 30 -0.52 -1.48 16.15
CA ARG A 30 -1.86 -1.83 15.70
C ARG A 30 -1.97 -3.27 15.24
N TRP A 31 -0.97 -3.80 14.52
CA TRP A 31 -1.05 -5.18 14.01
C TRP A 31 -0.93 -6.22 15.13
N LEU A 32 -0.26 -5.86 16.23
CA LEU A 32 -0.09 -6.72 17.40
C LEU A 32 -1.16 -6.52 18.48
N ASP A 33 -2.05 -5.53 18.34
CA ASP A 33 -3.07 -5.27 19.36
C ASP A 33 -4.26 -6.22 19.16
N PRO A 34 -4.51 -7.17 20.08
CA PRO A 34 -5.64 -8.08 19.98
C PRO A 34 -7.00 -7.39 20.12
N LYS A 35 -7.03 -6.12 20.54
CA LYS A 35 -8.25 -5.29 20.60
C LYS A 35 -8.45 -4.44 19.35
N GLU A 36 -7.48 -4.40 18.44
CA GLU A 36 -7.65 -3.72 17.18
C GLU A 36 -8.66 -4.49 16.32
N ARG A 37 -9.66 -3.78 15.81
CA ARG A 37 -10.78 -4.37 15.07
C ARG A 37 -10.83 -3.89 13.63
N ASN A 38 -10.05 -2.87 13.28
CA ASN A 38 -9.94 -2.40 11.90
C ASN A 38 -9.04 -3.36 11.10
N PRO A 39 -9.58 -4.09 10.11
CA PRO A 39 -8.80 -5.07 9.34
C PRO A 39 -7.64 -4.41 8.57
N SER A 40 -7.77 -3.12 8.26
CA SER A 40 -6.76 -2.32 7.54
C SER A 40 -5.43 -2.22 8.29
N TYR A 41 -5.39 -2.55 9.58
CA TYR A 41 -4.16 -2.70 10.35
C TYR A 41 -3.67 -4.14 10.33
N SER A 42 -3.29 -4.62 9.15
CA SER A 42 -2.70 -5.94 8.95
C SER A 42 -1.70 -5.94 7.80
N PHE A 43 -0.82 -6.95 7.77
CA PHE A 43 0.05 -7.21 6.63
C PHE A 43 -0.73 -7.39 5.33
N VAL A 44 -1.81 -8.18 5.36
CA VAL A 44 -2.64 -8.47 4.20
C VAL A 44 -3.22 -7.19 3.60
N GLU A 45 -3.82 -6.32 4.42
CA GLU A 45 -4.39 -5.07 3.90
C GLU A 45 -3.30 -4.08 3.47
N CYS A 46 -2.14 -4.04 4.13
CA CYS A 46 -1.00 -3.24 3.69
C CYS A 46 -0.51 -3.62 2.29
N MET A 47 -0.36 -4.93 2.03
CA MET A 47 0.00 -5.45 0.71
C MET A 47 -1.12 -5.20 -0.31
N ALA A 48 -2.36 -5.50 0.07
CA ALA A 48 -3.51 -5.36 -0.80
C ALA A 48 -3.73 -3.90 -1.22
N ASP A 49 -3.69 -2.93 -0.31
CA ASP A 49 -3.92 -1.52 -0.64
C ASP A 49 -2.95 -0.99 -1.70
N TYR A 50 -1.71 -1.47 -1.67
CA TYR A 50 -0.68 -1.08 -2.63
C TYR A 50 -0.79 -1.84 -3.96
N PHE A 51 -0.92 -3.16 -3.94
CA PHE A 51 -0.90 -3.97 -5.17
C PHE A 51 -2.29 -4.09 -5.81
N ASP A 52 -3.32 -4.40 -5.05
CA ASP A 52 -4.64 -4.80 -5.58
C ASP A 52 -5.76 -3.78 -5.32
N GLY A 53 -5.53 -2.86 -4.38
CA GLY A 53 -6.46 -1.86 -3.93
C GLY A 53 -6.50 -0.64 -4.85
N ALA A 54 -6.69 0.53 -4.25
CA ALA A 54 -6.87 1.77 -5.02
C ALA A 54 -5.60 2.22 -5.76
N ALA A 55 -4.40 1.82 -5.29
CA ALA A 55 -3.15 2.07 -6.00
C ALA A 55 -3.01 1.17 -7.25
N TYR A 56 -3.51 -0.07 -7.16
CA TYR A 56 -3.63 -1.02 -8.28
C TYR A 56 -2.30 -1.19 -9.04
N LEU A 57 -1.24 -1.52 -8.29
CA LEU A 57 0.13 -1.66 -8.79
C LEU A 57 0.58 -3.11 -9.02
N GLY A 58 -0.23 -4.12 -8.71
CA GLY A 58 0.05 -5.54 -8.94
C GLY A 58 -0.14 -6.00 -10.39
N GLN A 59 -0.53 -5.09 -11.29
CA GLN A 59 -0.64 -5.40 -12.71
C GLN A 59 0.70 -5.30 -13.43
N GLU A 60 0.85 -6.12 -14.47
CA GLU A 60 1.90 -5.93 -15.46
C GLU A 60 1.87 -4.50 -16.02
N ASP A 61 3.06 -3.90 -16.10
CA ASP A 61 3.29 -2.54 -16.57
C ASP A 61 2.57 -1.43 -15.77
N ALA A 62 2.17 -1.67 -14.52
CA ALA A 62 1.43 -0.68 -13.73
C ALA A 62 2.12 0.69 -13.74
N TYR A 63 3.39 0.76 -13.36
CA TYR A 63 4.16 2.02 -13.38
C TYR A 63 4.29 2.64 -14.77
N ARG A 64 4.47 1.84 -15.83
CA ARG A 64 4.52 2.34 -17.21
C ARG A 64 3.21 3.04 -17.58
N LYS A 65 2.06 2.42 -17.30
CA LYS A 65 0.74 3.00 -17.54
C LYS A 65 0.54 4.31 -16.75
N ARG A 66 0.95 4.35 -15.47
CA ARG A 66 0.84 5.57 -14.64
C ARG A 66 1.71 6.72 -15.15
N LEU A 67 2.88 6.42 -15.72
CA LEU A 67 3.72 7.41 -16.40
C LEU A 67 3.04 7.93 -17.68
N GLU A 68 2.50 7.03 -18.51
CA GLU A 68 1.80 7.38 -19.75
C GLU A 68 0.55 8.25 -19.50
N TRP A 69 -0.17 8.00 -18.41
CA TRP A 69 -1.35 8.78 -18.02
C TRP A 69 -1.01 10.07 -17.27
N GLY A 70 0.28 10.36 -17.02
CA GLY A 70 0.70 11.56 -16.26
C GLY A 70 0.30 11.53 -14.78
N HIS A 71 0.02 10.33 -14.24
CA HIS A 71 -0.25 10.15 -12.81
C HIS A 71 1.03 10.19 -11.97
N LEU A 72 2.16 9.82 -12.58
CA LEU A 72 3.50 9.83 -12.00
C LEU A 72 4.49 10.54 -12.94
N SER A 73 5.51 11.14 -12.34
CA SER A 73 6.75 11.52 -13.02
C SER A 73 7.76 10.36 -13.03
N LYS A 74 8.73 10.43 -13.94
CA LYS A 74 9.83 9.45 -13.99
C LYS A 74 10.66 9.44 -12.71
N ALA A 75 10.83 10.60 -12.07
CA ALA A 75 11.59 10.72 -10.82
C ALA A 75 10.88 10.01 -9.66
N GLU A 76 9.56 10.21 -9.54
CA GLU A 76 8.75 9.49 -8.54
C GLU A 76 8.80 7.98 -8.77
N ALA A 77 8.57 7.51 -10.01
CA ALA A 77 8.61 6.09 -10.34
C ALA A 77 9.99 5.46 -10.08
N HIS A 78 11.07 6.15 -10.43
CA HIS A 78 12.42 5.68 -10.14
C HIS A 78 12.71 5.59 -8.63
N THR A 79 12.21 6.57 -7.86
CA THR A 79 12.40 6.62 -6.40
C THR A 79 11.78 5.41 -5.70
N VAL A 80 10.62 4.93 -6.16
CA VAL A 80 9.93 3.81 -5.52
C VAL A 80 10.28 2.43 -6.09
N ALA A 81 11.06 2.38 -7.17
CA ALA A 81 11.32 1.12 -7.89
C ALA A 81 11.96 0.04 -6.99
N GLY A 82 12.93 0.41 -6.15
CA GLY A 82 13.58 -0.52 -5.22
C GLY A 82 12.61 -1.07 -4.18
N PHE A 83 11.81 -0.21 -3.57
CA PHE A 83 10.76 -0.61 -2.64
C PHE A 83 9.73 -1.54 -3.32
N HIS A 84 9.21 -1.16 -4.49
CA HIS A 84 8.21 -1.94 -5.19
C HIS A 84 8.73 -3.35 -5.51
N ALA A 85 9.98 -3.48 -5.98
CA ALA A 85 10.58 -4.78 -6.26
C ALA A 85 10.76 -5.65 -5.00
N LEU A 86 11.16 -5.05 -3.87
CA LEU A 86 11.27 -5.77 -2.60
C LEU A 86 9.91 -6.24 -2.09
N ALA A 87 8.90 -5.36 -2.13
CA ALA A 87 7.55 -5.68 -1.71
C ALA A 87 6.92 -6.79 -2.59
N ASP A 88 7.12 -6.73 -3.90
CA ASP A 88 6.59 -7.73 -4.85
C ASP A 88 7.26 -9.11 -4.68
N ALA A 89 8.55 -9.12 -4.35
CA ALA A 89 9.30 -10.35 -4.13
C ALA A 89 9.10 -10.95 -2.72
N TYR A 90 8.60 -10.17 -1.77
CA TYR A 90 8.45 -10.60 -0.38
C TYR A 90 7.44 -11.74 -0.25
N GLN A 91 7.85 -12.79 0.47
CA GLN A 91 7.01 -13.93 0.81
C GLN A 91 6.99 -14.07 2.31
N ALA A 92 5.80 -14.00 2.92
CA ALA A 92 5.65 -14.17 4.35
C ALA A 92 6.20 -15.55 4.79
N PRO A 93 6.98 -15.61 5.89
CA PRO A 93 7.59 -16.86 6.36
C PRO A 93 6.58 -17.79 7.06
N CYS A 94 5.34 -17.33 7.22
CA CYS A 94 4.29 -17.93 8.03
C CYS A 94 2.91 -17.64 7.43
N ASP A 95 1.86 -17.87 8.22
CA ASP A 95 0.51 -17.37 7.91
C ASP A 95 0.53 -15.84 7.78
N GLU A 96 -0.13 -15.30 6.75
CA GLU A 96 -0.18 -13.87 6.44
C GLU A 96 -0.88 -13.03 7.52
N TRP A 97 -1.57 -13.68 8.46
CA TRP A 97 -2.20 -13.05 9.62
C TRP A 97 -1.35 -13.13 10.90
N ASP A 98 -0.21 -13.83 10.89
CA ASP A 98 0.72 -13.86 12.03
C ASP A 98 1.62 -12.62 12.02
N ALA A 99 1.06 -11.51 12.50
CA ALA A 99 1.74 -10.22 12.57
C ALA A 99 3.05 -10.27 13.38
N ALA A 100 3.13 -11.10 14.43
CA ALA A 100 4.32 -11.18 15.26
C ALA A 100 5.50 -11.77 14.50
N THR A 101 5.26 -12.85 13.76
CA THR A 101 6.31 -13.49 12.95
C THR A 101 6.69 -12.62 11.75
N ILE A 102 5.72 -11.95 11.10
CA ILE A 102 5.98 -11.03 9.98
C ILE A 102 6.84 -9.84 10.43
N LEU A 103 6.50 -9.19 11.54
CA LEU A 103 7.26 -8.04 12.03
C LEU A 103 8.67 -8.40 12.52
N ALA A 104 8.87 -9.66 12.90
CA ALA A 104 10.18 -10.20 13.27
C ALA A 104 11.03 -10.65 12.07
N ASP A 105 10.44 -10.76 10.87
CA ASP A 105 11.14 -11.22 9.67
C ASP A 105 12.14 -10.16 9.16
N PRO A 106 13.45 -10.49 9.06
CA PRO A 106 14.44 -9.60 8.45
C PRO A 106 14.08 -9.15 7.03
N ALA A 107 13.44 -10.00 6.23
CA ALA A 107 13.05 -9.64 4.87
C ALA A 107 11.93 -8.59 4.87
N TRP A 108 10.97 -8.68 5.79
CA TRP A 108 9.95 -7.64 5.96
C TRP A 108 10.56 -6.33 6.44
N GLN A 109 11.51 -6.41 7.38
CA GLN A 109 12.23 -5.23 7.87
C GLN A 109 13.00 -4.52 6.76
N GLU A 110 13.53 -5.25 5.78
CA GLU A 110 14.14 -4.68 4.57
C GLU A 110 13.12 -3.96 3.69
N VAL A 111 11.93 -4.54 3.49
CA VAL A 111 10.81 -3.88 2.77
C VAL A 111 10.43 -2.57 3.45
N VAL A 112 10.23 -2.58 4.78
CA VAL A 112 9.89 -1.39 5.56
C VAL A 112 10.98 -0.32 5.47
N ALA A 113 12.26 -0.71 5.62
CA ALA A 113 13.38 0.23 5.49
C ALA A 113 13.47 0.84 4.08
N SER A 114 13.20 0.04 3.04
CA SER A 114 13.14 0.56 1.66
C SER A 114 11.95 1.49 1.45
N ALA A 115 10.81 1.25 2.10
CA ALA A 115 9.64 2.14 2.05
C ALA A 115 9.92 3.47 2.76
N GLU A 116 10.54 3.44 3.95
CA GLU A 116 11.00 4.63 4.69
C GLU A 116 11.96 5.46 3.83
N TRP A 117 12.92 4.81 3.15
CA TRP A 117 13.83 5.49 2.23
C TRP A 117 13.08 6.12 1.05
N ALA A 118 12.18 5.37 0.42
CA ALA A 118 11.39 5.85 -0.71
C ALA A 118 10.52 7.05 -0.30
N GLN A 119 9.88 7.00 0.87
CA GLN A 119 9.11 8.09 1.45
C GLN A 119 9.94 9.37 1.60
N GLN A 120 11.14 9.28 2.19
CA GLN A 120 12.03 10.43 2.37
C GLN A 120 12.49 11.05 1.03
N LYS A 121 12.70 10.22 0.00
CA LYS A 121 13.12 10.67 -1.33
C LYS A 121 11.97 11.20 -2.18
N LEU A 122 10.76 10.72 -1.95
CA LEU A 122 9.54 11.20 -2.60
C LEU A 122 9.12 12.57 -2.09
N LEU A 123 9.21 12.80 -0.77
CA LEU A 123 8.76 14.03 -0.13
C LEU A 123 9.18 15.33 -0.84
N PRO A 124 10.45 15.55 -1.24
CA PRO A 124 10.86 16.77 -1.94
C PRO A 124 10.33 16.88 -3.38
N LEU A 125 9.75 15.83 -3.96
CA LEU A 125 9.13 15.82 -5.29
C LEU A 125 7.65 16.21 -5.24
N LEU A 126 7.04 16.22 -4.05
CA LEU A 126 5.65 16.55 -3.84
C LEU A 126 5.47 18.05 -3.58
N SER A 127 4.47 18.64 -4.21
CA SER A 127 4.12 20.06 -4.03
C SER A 127 2.74 20.27 -3.39
N GLY A 128 1.88 19.24 -3.37
CA GLY A 128 0.53 19.33 -2.82
C GLY A 128 0.51 19.02 -1.32
N PRO A 129 -0.11 19.86 -0.46
CA PRO A 129 -0.21 19.57 0.97
C PRO A 129 -0.95 18.26 1.25
N ASP A 130 -1.99 17.94 0.48
CA ASP A 130 -2.73 16.69 0.60
C ASP A 130 -1.86 15.46 0.28
N GLU A 131 -0.93 15.59 -0.67
CA GLU A 131 0.00 14.52 -1.05
C GLU A 131 1.08 14.32 0.01
N ILE A 132 1.58 15.42 0.59
CA ILE A 132 2.52 15.39 1.71
C ILE A 132 1.85 14.73 2.92
N GLU A 133 0.61 15.11 3.24
CA GLU A 133 -0.16 14.49 4.32
C GLU A 133 -0.36 12.99 4.05
N ALA A 134 -0.81 12.61 2.85
CA ALA A 134 -1.00 11.20 2.47
C ALA A 134 0.29 10.37 2.58
N LEU A 135 1.44 10.96 2.27
CA LEU A 135 2.72 10.26 2.34
C LEU A 135 3.27 10.16 3.78
N THR A 136 2.91 11.08 4.69
CA THR A 136 3.59 11.22 5.99
C THR A 136 2.70 10.94 7.19
N GLN A 137 1.38 10.91 7.03
CA GLN A 137 0.44 10.68 8.12
C GLN A 137 -0.35 9.40 7.87
N PRO A 138 -0.56 8.56 8.89
CA PRO A 138 -1.46 7.43 8.75
C PRO A 138 -2.89 7.91 8.50
N PRO A 139 -3.66 7.20 7.67
CA PRO A 139 -5.04 7.55 7.41
C PRO A 139 -5.85 7.56 8.70
N LEU A 140 -6.72 8.57 8.84
CA LEU A 140 -7.66 8.63 9.94
C LEU A 140 -8.83 7.69 9.66
N TRP A 141 -8.98 6.69 10.51
CA TRP A 141 -10.04 5.69 10.41
C TRP A 141 -11.24 6.04 11.29
N SER A 142 -12.43 5.81 10.76
CA SER A 142 -13.68 5.85 11.51
C SER A 142 -14.48 4.57 11.33
N GLU A 143 -15.05 4.05 12.41
CA GLU A 143 -16.03 2.95 12.36
C GLU A 143 -17.44 3.53 12.28
N LYS A 144 -18.24 3.05 11.32
CA LYS A 144 -19.66 3.36 11.22
C LYS A 144 -20.42 2.12 10.78
N ASP A 145 -21.44 1.74 11.55
CA ASP A 145 -22.30 0.58 11.28
C ASP A 145 -21.50 -0.73 11.06
N GLY A 146 -20.42 -0.92 11.82
CA GLY A 146 -19.53 -2.09 11.72
C GLY A 146 -18.62 -2.09 10.48
N SER A 147 -18.57 -1.00 9.72
CA SER A 147 -17.66 -0.80 8.59
C SER A 147 -16.61 0.25 8.94
N TYR A 148 -15.38 0.05 8.46
CA TYR A 148 -14.30 1.00 8.62
C TYR A 148 -14.17 1.86 7.39
N TYR A 149 -13.82 3.12 7.61
CA TYR A 149 -13.61 4.04 6.53
C TYR A 149 -12.37 4.90 6.77
N ALA A 150 -11.52 4.99 5.75
CA ALA A 150 -10.40 5.89 5.74
C ALA A 150 -10.83 7.25 5.20
N ARG A 151 -10.36 8.30 5.87
CA ARG A 151 -10.35 9.65 5.31
C ARG A 151 -9.00 9.88 4.64
N LEU A 152 -8.97 9.91 3.31
CA LEU A 152 -7.81 10.46 2.62
C LEU A 152 -7.85 12.00 2.68
N PRO A 153 -6.69 12.66 2.70
CA PRO A 153 -6.61 14.12 2.70
C PRO A 153 -7.42 14.74 1.55
N GLY A 154 -8.38 15.59 1.90
CA GLY A 154 -9.24 16.28 0.94
C GLY A 154 -10.16 15.39 0.09
N THR A 155 -10.47 14.15 0.52
CA THR A 155 -11.52 13.31 -0.12
C THR A 155 -12.69 13.03 0.84
N ALA A 156 -13.81 12.60 0.25
CA ALA A 156 -14.86 11.94 1.00
C ALA A 156 -14.40 10.54 1.47
N ILE A 157 -15.02 10.07 2.54
CA ILE A 157 -14.82 8.80 3.24
C ILE A 157 -14.81 7.60 2.26
N ILE A 158 -13.74 6.79 2.26
CA ILE A 158 -13.59 5.58 1.42
C ILE A 158 -13.90 4.35 2.28
N PRO A 159 -14.81 3.44 1.87
CA PRO A 159 -15.05 2.19 2.58
C PRO A 159 -13.79 1.30 2.55
N ALA A 160 -13.41 0.72 3.69
CA ALA A 160 -12.42 -0.36 3.73
C ALA A 160 -12.88 -1.53 2.85
N ALA A 161 -11.93 -2.23 2.22
CA ALA A 161 -12.23 -3.42 1.46
C ALA A 161 -12.99 -4.43 2.35
N ARG A 162 -14.12 -4.92 1.84
CA ARG A 162 -14.90 -5.95 2.53
C ARG A 162 -14.19 -7.28 2.34
N GLU A 163 -13.80 -7.92 3.44
CA GLU A 163 -13.19 -9.25 3.56
C GLU A 163 -13.48 -10.15 2.34
N LYS A 164 -12.56 -10.18 1.38
CA LYS A 164 -12.61 -11.16 0.29
C LYS A 164 -11.80 -12.37 0.72
N ARG A 165 -12.53 -13.45 1.02
CA ARG A 165 -11.96 -14.78 1.20
C ARG A 165 -11.01 -15.13 0.05
N GLY A 166 -9.75 -15.38 0.38
CA GLY A 166 -8.85 -16.24 -0.39
C GLY A 166 -7.80 -15.53 -1.24
N LEU A 167 -6.69 -15.11 -0.61
CA LEU A 167 -5.43 -14.73 -1.28
C LEU A 167 -4.78 -15.93 -2.03
N ARG A 168 -5.32 -17.15 -1.90
CA ARG A 168 -4.79 -18.37 -2.53
C ARG A 168 -5.07 -18.53 -4.04
N ALA A 169 -5.80 -17.64 -4.69
CA ALA A 169 -6.12 -17.78 -6.11
C ALA A 169 -5.16 -17.04 -7.07
N MET A 170 -4.34 -16.11 -6.59
CA MET A 170 -3.54 -15.24 -7.47
C MET A 170 -2.11 -15.73 -7.71
N LEU A 171 -1.56 -16.56 -6.80
CA LEU A 171 -0.21 -17.13 -6.95
C LEU A 171 -0.13 -18.32 -7.93
N ALA A 172 -1.25 -18.74 -8.54
CA ALA A 172 -1.30 -19.85 -9.49
C ALA A 172 -1.12 -19.42 -10.97
N SER A 173 -1.11 -18.13 -11.29
CA SER A 173 -1.10 -17.67 -12.70
C SER A 173 0.26 -17.24 -13.26
N ILE A 174 1.36 -17.29 -12.47
CA ILE A 174 2.71 -16.95 -12.95
C ILE A 174 3.60 -18.19 -13.17
N LYS A 175 3.10 -19.41 -12.91
CA LYS A 175 3.87 -20.66 -13.05
C LYS A 175 3.48 -21.56 -14.24
N LEU A 176 2.92 -20.99 -15.31
CA LEU A 176 2.53 -21.77 -16.50
C LEU A 176 2.98 -21.19 -17.84
N TRP A 177 4.20 -20.63 -17.95
CA TRP A 177 4.80 -20.28 -19.26
C TRP A 177 6.34 -20.47 -19.31
N LEU A 178 6.87 -21.52 -18.69
CA LEU A 178 8.28 -21.92 -18.86
C LEU A 178 8.51 -23.43 -19.01
N VAL A 179 7.49 -24.19 -19.44
CA VAL A 179 7.68 -25.52 -20.04
C VAL A 179 6.60 -25.70 -21.11
N GLY A 180 6.98 -25.56 -22.38
CA GLY A 180 6.10 -25.73 -23.55
C GLY A 180 6.47 -24.81 -24.70
#